data_AF-A0A3N5Q5I8-F1
#
_entry.id   AF-A0A3N5Q5I8-F1
#
_cell.length_a   1.000
_cell.length_b   1.000
_cell.length_c   1.000
_cell.angle_alpha   90.00
_cell.angle_beta   90.00
_cell.angle_gamma   90.00
#
_symmetry.space_group_name_H-M   'P 1'
#
loop_
_entity.id
_entity.type
_entity.pdbx_description
1 polymer ?
#
loop_
_entity_poly.entity_id
_entity_poly.type
_entity_poly.pdbx_seq_one_letter_code
_entity_poly.pdbx_strand_id
1 'polypeptide(L)' 'MDKEAKRIAKALGAQEVPEVDERNLLKYRKYLLEQLDKGTVLTGREDFPWEEQYVFASGNRAEYEQLKKENPSYQD' A
#
# COMPACT_ATOMS: atom_id res chain seq x y z
N MET A 1 3.47 13.36 -19.98
CA MET A 1 3.47 12.63 -18.71
C MET A 1 2.08 12.61 -18.11
N ASP A 2 1.64 11.45 -17.62
CA ASP A 2 0.44 11.31 -16.80
C ASP A 2 0.58 12.02 -15.43
N LYS A 3 -0.48 11.98 -14.62
CA LYS A 3 -0.53 12.67 -13.33
C LYS A 3 0.48 12.09 -12.31
N GLU A 4 0.75 10.80 -12.37
CA GLU A 4 1.65 10.13 -11.43
C GLU A 4 3.10 10.46 -11.74
N ALA A 5 3.49 10.37 -13.00
CA ALA A 5 4.82 10.74 -13.47
C ALA A 5 5.16 12.20 -13.13
N LYS A 6 4.19 13.12 -13.27
CA LYS A 6 4.37 14.53 -12.86
C LYS A 6 4.63 14.68 -11.35
N ARG A 7 3.91 13.92 -10.52
CA ARG A 7 4.08 13.94 -9.06
C ARG A 7 5.46 13.42 -8.64
N ILE A 8 5.90 12.33 -9.27
CA ILE A 8 7.21 11.72 -9.00
C ILE A 8 8.34 12.65 -9.44
N ALA A 9 8.27 13.21 -10.65
CA ALA A 9 9.25 14.17 -11.15
C ALA A 9 9.36 15.39 -10.22
N LYS A 10 8.22 15.92 -9.75
CA LYS A 10 8.17 17.01 -8.76
C LYS A 10 8.84 16.63 -7.43
N ALA A 11 8.57 15.45 -6.90
CA ALA A 11 9.19 14.94 -5.67
C ALA A 11 10.71 14.78 -5.80
N LEU A 12 11.20 14.50 -7.00
CA LEU A 12 12.62 14.34 -7.32
C LEU A 12 13.30 15.64 -7.78
N GLY A 13 12.56 16.75 -7.89
CA GLY A 13 13.07 18.04 -8.35
C GLY A 13 13.49 18.06 -9.82
N ALA A 14 12.82 17.27 -10.66
CA ALA A 14 13.15 17.09 -12.08
C ALA A 14 11.96 17.48 -12.99
N GLN A 15 12.26 17.76 -14.27
CA GLN A 15 11.23 18.01 -15.30
C GLN A 15 10.56 16.72 -15.77
N GLU A 16 11.29 15.60 -15.74
CA GLU A 16 10.83 14.26 -16.09
C GLU A 16 11.22 13.27 -14.98
N VAL A 17 10.64 12.06 -15.01
CA VAL A 17 11.00 11.00 -14.06
C VAL A 17 12.42 10.51 -14.40
N PRO A 18 13.40 10.69 -13.50
CA PRO A 18 14.77 10.26 -13.76
C PRO A 18 14.87 8.73 -13.71
N GLU A 19 15.99 8.19 -14.17
CA GLU A 19 16.26 6.75 -14.08
C GLU A 19 16.24 6.23 -12.65
N VAL A 20 15.90 4.94 -12.53
CA VAL A 20 15.88 4.24 -11.25
C VAL A 20 17.31 3.86 -10.91
N ASP A 21 17.91 4.65 -10.01
CA ASP A 21 19.21 4.40 -9.42
C ASP A 21 19.15 4.58 -7.89
N GLU A 22 20.18 4.12 -7.19
CA GLU A 22 20.25 4.20 -5.72
C GLU A 22 20.10 5.65 -5.22
N ARG A 23 20.70 6.61 -5.91
CA ARG A 23 20.67 8.03 -5.54
C ARG A 23 19.24 8.59 -5.60
N ASN A 24 18.49 8.29 -6.64
CA ASN A 24 17.12 8.76 -6.84
C ASN A 24 16.15 8.02 -5.92
N LEU A 25 16.39 6.73 -5.64
CA LEU A 25 15.65 5.99 -4.61
C LEU A 25 15.83 6.61 -3.22
N LEU A 26 17.05 6.98 -2.85
CA LEU A 26 17.32 7.65 -1.56
C LEU A 26 16.65 9.03 -1.47
N LYS A 27 16.66 9.82 -2.56
CA LYS A 27 15.94 11.10 -2.62
C LYS A 27 14.43 10.90 -2.45
N TYR A 28 13.84 9.95 -3.18
CA TYR A 28 12.41 9.70 -3.11
C TYR A 28 12.00 9.16 -1.74
N ARG A 29 12.81 8.28 -1.14
CA ARG A 29 12.62 7.82 0.25
C ARG A 29 12.63 8.99 1.23
N LYS A 30 13.58 9.92 1.11
CA LYS A 30 13.64 11.12 1.94
C LYS A 30 12.36 11.94 1.80
N TYR A 31 11.93 12.21 0.55
CA TYR A 31 10.68 12.92 0.27
C TYR A 31 9.48 12.23 0.95
N LEU A 32 9.33 10.90 0.80
CA LEU A 32 8.23 10.16 1.43
C LEU A 32 8.25 10.33 2.95
N LEU A 33 9.40 10.17 3.60
CA LEU A 33 9.52 10.30 5.06
C LEU A 33 9.22 11.72 5.57
N GLU A 34 9.40 12.75 4.75
CA GLU A 34 9.04 14.14 5.07
C GLU A 34 7.54 14.42 4.89
N GLN A 35 6.87 13.70 3.99
CA GLN A 35 5.45 13.89 3.68
C GLN A 35 4.52 12.95 4.45
N LEU A 36 5.03 11.87 5.02
CA LEU A 36 4.24 10.93 5.81
C LEU A 36 3.91 11.52 7.18
N ASP A 37 2.64 11.47 7.55
CA ASP A 37 2.20 11.76 8.91
C ASP A 37 2.63 10.61 9.84
N LYS A 38 3.51 10.92 10.78
CA LYS A 38 4.06 9.97 11.76
C LYS A 38 3.07 9.62 12.88
N GLY A 39 1.99 10.40 13.01
CA GLY A 39 0.89 10.12 13.94
C GLY A 39 -0.18 9.21 13.35
N THR A 40 -0.12 8.93 12.04
CA THR A 40 -1.06 8.02 11.39
C THR A 40 -0.86 6.61 11.92
N VAL A 41 -1.92 6.04 12.51
CA VAL A 41 -1.99 4.62 12.82
C VAL A 41 -2.09 3.87 11.50
N LEU A 42 -0.99 3.23 11.10
CA LEU A 42 -1.02 2.29 9.99
C LEU A 42 -1.75 1.04 10.47
N THR A 43 -2.98 0.86 10.01
CA THR A 43 -3.62 -0.46 10.05
C THR A 43 -2.97 -1.31 8.97
N GLY A 44 -2.54 -2.52 9.32
CA GLY A 44 -1.92 -3.45 8.37
C GLY A 44 -2.79 -3.59 7.12
N ARG A 45 -2.15 -3.54 5.95
CA ARG A 45 -2.78 -3.77 4.64
C ARG A 45 -2.31 -5.12 4.08
N GLU A 46 -2.17 -6.11 4.96
CA GLU A 46 -2.12 -7.49 4.53
C GLU A 46 -3.45 -8.07 4.99
N ASP A 47 -4.29 -8.42 4.01
CA ASP A 47 -5.41 -9.29 4.26
C ASP A 47 -4.86 -10.60 4.81
N PHE A 48 -5.57 -11.23 5.75
CA PHE A 48 -5.10 -12.52 6.23
C PHE A 48 -5.14 -13.49 5.03
N PRO A 49 -4.10 -14.32 4.81
CA PRO A 49 -4.05 -15.21 3.64
C PRO A 49 -5.29 -16.10 3.49
N TRP A 50 -5.97 -16.42 4.60
CA TRP A 50 -7.21 -17.19 4.59
C TRP A 50 -8.42 -16.38 4.08
N GLU A 51 -8.41 -15.05 4.21
CA GLU A 51 -9.46 -14.12 3.78
C GLU A 51 -9.40 -13.81 2.27
N GLU A 52 -8.25 -14.00 1.62
CA GLU A 52 -8.01 -13.57 0.24
C GLU A 52 -9.08 -14.12 -0.73
N GLN A 53 -9.43 -15.40 -0.59
CA GLN A 53 -10.44 -16.05 -1.43
C GLN A 53 -11.87 -15.50 -1.24
N TYR A 54 -12.16 -14.90 -0.09
CA TYR A 54 -13.48 -14.36 0.26
C TYR A 54 -13.56 -12.84 0.00
N VAL A 55 -12.44 -12.13 0.09
CA VAL A 55 -12.35 -10.67 -0.11
C VAL A 55 -12.07 -10.32 -1.58
N PHE A 56 -11.24 -11.08 -2.29
CA PHE A 56 -10.81 -10.77 -3.66
C PHE A 56 -11.30 -11.76 -4.72
N ALA A 57 -11.80 -12.93 -4.32
CA ALA A 57 -12.33 -13.94 -5.23
C ALA A 57 -13.81 -14.25 -4.93
N SER A 58 -14.33 -15.31 -5.56
CA SER A 58 -15.74 -15.71 -5.49
C SER A 58 -16.06 -16.63 -4.31
N GLY A 59 -15.38 -16.47 -3.17
CA GLY A 59 -15.60 -17.29 -1.99
C GLY A 59 -17.03 -17.19 -1.43
N ASN A 60 -17.48 -18.24 -0.73
CA ASN A 60 -18.82 -18.26 -0.14
C ASN A 60 -18.86 -17.42 1.14
N ARG A 61 -19.80 -16.47 1.19
CA ARG A 61 -19.99 -15.60 2.36
C ARG A 61 -20.36 -16.36 3.64
N ALA A 62 -21.17 -17.41 3.57
CA ALA A 62 -21.53 -18.19 4.74
C ALA A 62 -20.33 -18.95 5.33
N GLU A 63 -19.43 -19.42 4.47
CA GLU A 63 -18.18 -20.07 4.86
C GLU A 63 -17.20 -19.08 5.50
N TYR A 64 -17.07 -17.90 4.90
CA TYR A 64 -16.28 -16.79 5.45
C TYR A 64 -16.69 -16.44 6.89
N GLU A 65 -17.99 -16.27 7.15
CA GLU A 65 -18.52 -15.96 8.49
C GLU A 65 -18.31 -17.09 9.51
N GLN A 66 -18.18 -18.34 9.07
CA GLN A 66 -17.81 -19.45 9.96
C GLN A 66 -16.32 -19.40 10.30
N LEU A 67 -15.46 -19.21 9.31
CA LEU A 67 -14.01 -19.17 9.49
C LEU A 67 -13.56 -17.97 10.33
N LYS A 68 -14.25 -16.82 10.25
CA LYS A 68 -14.01 -15.66 11.13
C LYS A 68 -14.11 -15.98 12.63
N LYS A 69 -14.81 -17.05 13.02
CA LYS A 69 -14.92 -17.43 14.45
C LYS A 69 -13.67 -18.11 14.98
N GLU A 70 -12.89 -18.71 14.09
CA GLU A 70 -11.72 -19.54 14.42
C GLU A 70 -10.41 -18.87 13.97
N ASN A 71 -10.49 -17.90 13.06
CA ASN A 71 -9.34 -17.22 12.47
C ASN A 71 -9.45 -15.70 12.70
N PRO A 72 -8.33 -15.03 13.02
CA PRO A 72 -8.29 -13.58 13.12
C PRO A 72 -8.58 -12.94 11.75
N SER A 73 -9.36 -11.87 11.76
CA SER A 73 -9.78 -11.07 10.60
C SER A 73 -9.31 -9.63 10.75
N TYR A 74 -9.14 -8.91 9.64
CA TYR A 74 -8.79 -7.48 9.69
C TYR A 74 -9.88 -6.60 10.33
N GLN A 75 -11.09 -7.16 10.51
CA GLN A 75 -12.24 -6.52 11.15
C GLN A 75 -12.33 -6.79 12.67
N ASP A 76 -11.41 -7.57 13.24
CA ASP A 76 -11.33 -7.82 14.68
C ASP A 76 -10.53 -6.71 15.41
#